data_AF-M3C4K4-F1
#
_entry.id   AF-M3C4K4-F1
#
_cell.length_a   1.000
_cell.length_b   1.000
_cell.length_c   1.000
_cell.angle_alpha   90.00
_cell.angle_beta   90.00
_cell.angle_gamma   90.00
#
_symmetry.space_group_name_H-M   'P 1'
#
loop_
_entity.id
_entity.type
_entity.pdbx_description
1 polymer ?
#
loop_
_entity_poly.entity_id
_entity_poly.type
_entity_poly.pdbx_seq_one_letter_code
_entity_poly.pdbx_strand_id
1 'polypeptide(L)'
;MTTRETHRPGRTFARVAATGALTAGVLALTPLAHAAPPPAAPAPPAAGLAAARDTAASPATLDTLSRFFARDGAIARTAAKPRIEGAAVPVYALSPDFVAGKRNAPVATLEYLASKAVSADGQKASVWTAGGGTDWKVVNIATGDDETRYAAEGAKKLSGGTVFREPQVNAWYVQRADRILPLNPEAVRAVGAGGTTVDAYRDRVHKAYGDKLPGSAYAKKGLAGGYEAGAEAQAADAPAPLAAEPAGSASDSGSGTTTLAASAGGAALALGLGTVAVRRLRRR
;
A
#
# COMPACT_ATOMS: atom_id res chain seq x y z
N MET A 1 -26.86 -64.20 98.23
CA MET A 1 -26.03 -65.15 97.47
C MET A 1 -25.40 -64.35 96.33
N THR A 2 -24.08 -64.10 96.39
CA THR A 2 -23.14 -63.73 95.28
C THR A 2 -23.49 -62.56 94.33
N THR A 3 -22.66 -61.62 93.86
CA THR A 3 -21.26 -61.15 93.99
C THR A 3 -21.18 -59.91 93.04
N ARG A 4 -20.40 -58.87 93.39
CA ARG A 4 -19.52 -57.99 92.54
C ARG A 4 -20.00 -57.39 91.20
N GLU A 5 -19.86 -56.06 91.01
CA GLU A 5 -18.80 -55.34 90.23
C GLU A 5 -18.90 -55.58 88.70
N THR A 6 -18.68 -54.68 87.73
CA THR A 6 -17.87 -53.45 87.58
C THR A 6 -18.17 -52.88 86.17
N HIS A 7 -18.27 -51.56 85.97
CA HIS A 7 -17.34 -50.68 85.22
C HIS A 7 -16.95 -51.12 83.77
N ARG A 8 -17.48 -50.48 82.70
CA ARG A 8 -16.90 -49.38 81.84
C ARG A 8 -15.76 -49.83 80.88
N PRO A 9 -15.27 -49.07 79.87
CA PRO A 9 -15.71 -47.85 79.15
C PRO A 9 -15.39 -47.86 77.61
N GLY A 10 -15.55 -46.70 76.93
CA GLY A 10 -14.81 -46.35 75.70
C GLY A 10 -15.58 -45.34 74.82
N ARG A 11 -15.55 -44.02 75.08
CA ARG A 11 -14.62 -43.00 74.50
C ARG A 11 -14.58 -43.09 72.96
N THR A 12 -14.87 -42.05 72.17
CA THR A 12 -14.25 -40.72 72.24
C THR A 12 -15.02 -39.71 71.37
N PHE A 13 -14.94 -38.45 71.80
CA PHE A 13 -15.44 -37.20 71.23
C PHE A 13 -14.90 -36.84 69.85
N ALA A 14 -15.68 -36.09 69.07
CA ALA A 14 -15.28 -34.76 68.58
C ALA A 14 -16.50 -33.96 68.07
N ARG A 15 -16.79 -32.84 68.73
CA ARG A 15 -17.65 -31.75 68.25
C ARG A 15 -16.75 -30.75 67.51
N VAL A 16 -17.21 -30.20 66.38
CA VAL A 16 -16.92 -28.80 66.01
C VAL A 16 -18.15 -28.25 65.29
N ALA A 17 -18.66 -27.13 65.81
CA ALA A 17 -19.69 -26.30 65.22
C ALA A 17 -19.04 -25.22 64.32
N ALA A 18 -19.70 -24.80 63.25
CA ALA A 18 -19.48 -23.47 62.67
C ALA A 18 -20.69 -23.02 61.84
N THR A 19 -21.25 -21.89 62.25
CA THR A 19 -22.27 -21.07 61.60
C THR A 19 -21.69 -20.44 60.33
N GLY A 20 -22.41 -20.51 59.19
CA GLY A 20 -21.99 -19.89 57.93
C GLY A 20 -23.14 -19.16 57.25
N ALA A 21 -23.00 -17.84 57.13
CA ALA A 21 -23.96 -16.93 56.49
C ALA A 21 -24.07 -17.18 54.98
N LEU A 22 -25.30 -17.21 54.47
CA LEU A 22 -25.61 -17.25 53.03
C LEU A 22 -25.56 -15.82 52.47
N THR A 23 -24.44 -15.43 51.87
CA THR A 23 -24.33 -14.23 51.04
C THR A 23 -24.60 -14.59 49.58
N ALA A 24 -25.64 -13.99 49.00
CA ALA A 24 -25.98 -14.10 47.59
C ALA A 24 -24.91 -13.40 46.72
N GLY A 25 -24.18 -14.18 45.92
CA GLY A 25 -23.26 -13.67 44.92
C GLY A 25 -24.00 -13.33 43.62
N VAL A 26 -24.35 -12.07 43.42
CA VAL A 26 -24.77 -11.55 42.11
C VAL A 26 -23.52 -11.42 41.24
N LEU A 27 -23.36 -12.32 40.28
CA LEU A 27 -22.38 -12.18 39.21
C LEU A 27 -22.72 -10.94 38.38
N ALA A 28 -21.96 -9.87 38.58
CA ALA A 28 -21.99 -8.70 37.73
C ALA A 28 -21.54 -9.11 36.31
N LEU A 29 -22.49 -9.20 35.38
CA LEU A 29 -22.24 -9.25 33.95
C LEU A 29 -21.66 -7.90 33.53
N THR A 30 -20.34 -7.76 33.58
CA THR A 30 -19.67 -6.63 32.94
C THR A 30 -19.83 -6.77 31.43
N PRO A 31 -20.40 -5.79 30.73
CA PRO A 31 -20.45 -5.85 29.27
C PRO A 31 -19.02 -5.85 28.74
N LEU A 32 -18.62 -6.93 28.08
CA LEU A 32 -17.41 -6.98 27.26
C LEU A 32 -17.54 -5.89 26.19
N ALA A 33 -16.89 -4.75 26.41
CA ALA A 33 -16.80 -3.68 25.45
C ALA A 33 -16.09 -4.21 24.20
N HIS A 34 -16.87 -4.64 23.21
CA HIS A 34 -16.34 -4.99 21.90
C HIS A 34 -15.92 -3.70 21.21
N ALA A 35 -14.61 -3.58 20.93
CA ALA A 35 -14.12 -2.49 20.09
C ALA A 35 -14.83 -2.57 18.73
N ALA A 36 -15.40 -1.44 18.29
CA ALA A 36 -16.02 -1.37 16.97
C ALA A 36 -14.97 -1.75 15.90
N PRO A 37 -15.35 -2.54 14.88
CA PRO A 37 -14.42 -2.92 13.83
C PRO A 37 -13.88 -1.67 13.12
N PRO A 38 -12.62 -1.68 12.68
CA PRO A 38 -12.03 -0.55 11.98
C PRO A 38 -12.81 -0.29 10.68
N PRO A 39 -12.96 0.99 10.29
CA PRO A 39 -13.74 1.31 9.10
C PRO A 39 -13.12 0.72 7.84
N ALA A 40 -13.96 0.14 7.00
CA ALA A 40 -13.57 -0.32 5.67
C ALA A 40 -13.33 0.87 4.74
N ALA A 41 -12.49 0.68 3.73
CA ALA A 41 -12.34 1.67 2.67
C ALA A 41 -13.66 1.78 1.87
N PRO A 42 -14.12 2.99 1.51
CA PRO A 42 -15.32 3.15 0.69
C PRO A 42 -15.21 2.44 -0.66
N ALA A 43 -16.24 1.69 -1.04
CA ALA A 43 -16.34 1.08 -2.36
C ALA A 43 -16.74 2.13 -3.42
N PRO A 44 -16.11 2.17 -4.60
CA PRO A 44 -16.59 3.00 -5.68
C PRO A 44 -17.94 2.49 -6.21
N PRO A 45 -18.79 3.39 -6.74
CA PRO A 45 -20.07 3.00 -7.34
C PRO A 45 -19.87 2.15 -8.60
N ALA A 46 -20.80 1.22 -8.86
CA ALA A 46 -20.74 0.34 -10.02
C ALA A 46 -20.68 1.09 -11.36
N ALA A 47 -21.38 2.23 -11.47
CA ALA A 47 -21.31 3.10 -12.64
C ALA A 47 -19.90 3.66 -12.89
N GLY A 48 -19.13 3.95 -11.82
CA GLY A 48 -17.74 4.38 -11.94
C GLY A 48 -16.84 3.26 -12.44
N LEU A 49 -17.04 2.02 -11.98
CA LEU A 49 -16.31 0.85 -12.47
C LEU A 49 -16.58 0.60 -13.97
N ALA A 50 -17.83 0.74 -14.40
CA ALA A 50 -18.21 0.61 -15.81
C ALA A 50 -17.57 1.71 -16.67
N ALA A 51 -17.70 2.98 -16.25
CA ALA A 51 -17.13 4.11 -16.98
C ALA A 51 -15.59 4.00 -17.10
N ALA A 52 -14.89 3.61 -16.03
CA ALA A 52 -13.45 3.36 -16.08
C ALA A 52 -13.05 2.24 -17.05
N ARG A 53 -13.84 1.15 -17.10
CA ARG A 53 -13.63 0.08 -18.07
C ARG A 53 -13.83 0.60 -19.50
N ASP A 54 -14.86 1.37 -19.75
CA ASP A 54 -15.16 1.92 -21.07
C ASP A 54 -14.05 2.88 -21.53
N THR A 55 -13.54 3.72 -20.63
CA THR A 55 -12.35 4.55 -20.87
C THR A 55 -11.13 3.70 -21.23
N ALA A 56 -10.87 2.62 -20.48
CA ALA A 56 -9.77 1.70 -20.77
C ALA A 56 -9.94 0.95 -22.11
N ALA A 57 -11.19 0.72 -22.53
CA ALA A 57 -11.53 0.07 -23.79
C ALA A 57 -11.65 1.04 -24.99
N SER A 58 -11.40 2.34 -24.78
CA SER A 58 -11.53 3.33 -25.84
C SER A 58 -10.56 3.05 -27.00
N PRO A 59 -10.92 3.38 -28.26
CA PRO A 59 -10.05 3.15 -29.41
C PRO A 59 -8.64 3.77 -29.25
N ALA A 60 -8.55 4.96 -28.65
CA ALA A 60 -7.28 5.64 -28.40
C ALA A 60 -6.41 4.87 -27.38
N THR A 61 -7.02 4.30 -26.34
CA THR A 61 -6.32 3.47 -25.37
C THR A 61 -5.85 2.15 -25.99
N LEU A 62 -6.69 1.50 -26.81
CA LEU A 62 -6.31 0.26 -27.52
C LEU A 62 -5.17 0.49 -28.53
N ASP A 63 -5.13 1.64 -29.20
CA ASP A 63 -3.99 2.02 -30.04
C ASP A 63 -2.69 2.17 -29.22
N THR A 64 -2.79 2.81 -28.06
CA THR A 64 -1.67 2.96 -27.12
C THR A 64 -1.19 1.60 -26.61
N LEU A 65 -2.11 0.70 -26.26
CA LEU A 65 -1.80 -0.67 -25.86
C LEU A 65 -1.11 -1.46 -26.97
N SER A 66 -1.50 -1.26 -28.23
CA SER A 66 -0.86 -1.93 -29.36
C SER A 66 0.63 -1.55 -29.46
N ARG A 67 0.98 -0.29 -29.19
CA ARG A 67 2.37 0.17 -29.09
C ARG A 67 3.06 -0.38 -27.84
N PHE A 68 2.35 -0.40 -26.71
CA PHE A 68 2.87 -0.91 -25.44
C PHE A 68 3.30 -2.38 -25.54
N PHE A 69 2.45 -3.25 -26.10
CA PHE A 69 2.77 -4.66 -26.27
C PHE A 69 3.88 -4.92 -27.30
N ALA A 70 3.96 -4.09 -28.34
CA ALA A 70 4.99 -4.20 -29.37
C ALA A 70 6.36 -3.63 -28.97
N ARG A 71 6.48 -2.97 -27.80
CA ARG A 71 7.67 -2.19 -27.42
C ARG A 71 8.97 -3.01 -27.39
N ASP A 72 8.88 -4.30 -27.04
CA ASP A 72 10.02 -5.20 -26.89
C ASP A 72 10.27 -6.02 -28.18
N GLY A 73 9.52 -5.77 -29.26
CA GLY A 73 9.68 -6.41 -30.57
C GLY A 73 9.18 -7.86 -30.68
N ALA A 74 8.69 -8.45 -29.59
CA ALA A 74 8.16 -9.82 -29.58
C ALA A 74 6.89 -10.00 -30.43
N ILE A 75 6.11 -8.92 -30.61
CA ILE A 75 4.92 -8.88 -31.44
C ILE A 75 4.86 -7.58 -32.23
N ALA A 76 4.43 -7.65 -33.49
CA ALA A 76 4.18 -6.44 -34.28
C ALA A 76 2.97 -5.68 -33.74
N ARG A 77 3.01 -4.33 -33.77
CA ARG A 77 1.91 -3.47 -33.30
C ARG A 77 0.54 -3.86 -33.88
N THR A 78 0.48 -4.12 -35.19
CA THR A 78 -0.77 -4.51 -35.88
C THR A 78 -1.24 -5.92 -35.52
N ALA A 79 -0.34 -6.79 -35.07
CA ALA A 79 -0.65 -8.13 -34.61
C ALA A 79 -1.09 -8.17 -33.13
N ALA A 80 -0.72 -7.16 -32.33
CA ALA A 80 -1.00 -7.12 -30.89
C ALA A 80 -2.49 -7.22 -30.53
N LYS A 81 -3.38 -6.63 -31.35
CA LYS A 81 -4.86 -6.68 -31.22
C LYS A 81 -5.34 -6.69 -29.74
N PRO A 82 -4.99 -5.67 -28.95
CA PRO A 82 -5.30 -5.66 -27.52
C PRO A 82 -6.80 -5.56 -27.25
N ARG A 83 -7.24 -6.18 -26.16
CA ARG A 83 -8.62 -6.11 -25.66
C ARG A 83 -8.64 -5.96 -24.14
N ILE A 84 -9.68 -5.32 -23.60
CA ILE A 84 -9.95 -5.29 -22.16
C ILE A 84 -10.77 -6.52 -21.77
N GLU A 85 -10.34 -7.20 -20.71
CA GLU A 85 -11.00 -8.39 -20.17
C GLU A 85 -11.50 -8.15 -18.74
N GLY A 86 -12.73 -8.61 -18.45
CA GLY A 86 -13.33 -8.50 -17.13
C GLY A 86 -13.76 -7.07 -16.75
N ALA A 87 -14.27 -6.92 -15.53
CA ALA A 87 -14.62 -5.62 -14.97
C ALA A 87 -13.36 -4.86 -14.50
N ALA A 88 -13.45 -3.53 -14.46
CA ALA A 88 -12.48 -2.75 -13.72
C ALA A 88 -12.56 -3.09 -12.22
N VAL A 89 -11.42 -3.13 -11.55
CA VAL A 89 -11.33 -3.37 -10.10
C VAL A 89 -10.83 -2.13 -9.38
N PRO A 90 -11.32 -1.85 -8.15
CA PRO A 90 -10.75 -0.80 -7.34
C PRO A 90 -9.36 -1.20 -6.84
N VAL A 91 -8.43 -0.25 -6.87
CA VAL A 91 -7.10 -0.40 -6.29
C VAL A 91 -6.97 0.58 -5.14
N TYR A 92 -6.79 0.01 -3.95
CA TYR A 92 -6.60 0.77 -2.72
C TYR A 92 -5.14 0.75 -2.31
N ALA A 93 -4.62 1.86 -1.82
CA ALA A 93 -3.29 1.95 -1.23
C ALA A 93 -3.35 2.32 0.25
N LEU A 94 -2.30 1.92 0.98
CA LEU A 94 -2.12 2.22 2.40
C LEU A 94 -2.41 3.70 2.69
N SER A 95 -3.38 3.94 3.57
CA SER A 95 -3.86 5.27 3.90
C SER A 95 -2.81 6.07 4.69
N PRO A 96 -2.44 7.28 4.26
CA PRO A 96 -1.54 8.15 5.04
C PRO A 96 -2.09 8.47 6.43
N ASP A 97 -3.41 8.60 6.57
CA ASP A 97 -4.08 8.87 7.85
C ASP A 97 -3.99 7.68 8.80
N PHE A 98 -4.08 6.46 8.27
CA PHE A 98 -3.86 5.24 9.05
C PHE A 98 -2.41 5.13 9.50
N VAL A 99 -1.46 5.43 8.60
CA VAL A 99 -0.03 5.50 8.90
C VAL A 99 0.27 6.56 9.95
N ALA A 100 -0.42 7.70 9.92
CA ALA A 100 -0.27 8.76 10.92
C ALA A 100 -0.82 8.39 12.30
N GLY A 101 -1.51 7.25 12.44
CA GLY A 101 -2.15 6.83 13.68
C GLY A 101 -3.46 7.56 13.99
N LYS A 102 -4.09 8.20 13.00
CA LYS A 102 -5.40 8.85 13.22
C LYS A 102 -6.44 7.80 13.63
N ARG A 103 -7.20 8.12 14.68
CA ARG A 103 -8.31 7.27 15.13
C ARG A 103 -9.33 7.11 14.02
N ASN A 104 -9.85 5.89 13.87
CA ASN A 104 -10.86 5.54 12.86
C ASN A 104 -10.46 5.87 11.41
N ALA A 105 -9.16 5.97 11.11
CA ALA A 105 -8.72 6.00 9.72
C ALA A 105 -8.88 4.61 9.09
N PRO A 106 -9.44 4.49 7.87
CA PRO A 106 -9.47 3.23 7.15
C PRO A 106 -8.04 2.81 6.78
N VAL A 107 -7.78 1.50 6.73
CA VAL A 107 -6.44 0.96 6.40
C VAL A 107 -5.94 1.45 5.05
N ALA A 108 -6.85 1.64 4.10
CA ALA A 108 -6.52 2.01 2.74
C ALA A 108 -7.51 3.03 2.16
N THR A 109 -7.05 3.77 1.16
CA THR A 109 -7.84 4.73 0.38
C THR A 109 -7.81 4.36 -1.09
N LEU A 110 -8.90 4.64 -1.82
CA LEU A 110 -8.96 4.39 -3.25
C LEU A 110 -7.91 5.26 -3.95
N GLU A 111 -7.07 4.64 -4.79
CA GLU A 111 -6.02 5.34 -5.53
C GLU A 111 -6.41 5.48 -7.01
N TYR A 112 -6.89 4.39 -7.62
CA TYR A 112 -7.36 4.33 -9.02
C TYR A 112 -8.21 3.08 -9.26
N LEU A 113 -8.79 2.99 -10.46
CA LEU A 113 -9.42 1.78 -10.97
C LEU A 113 -8.52 1.14 -12.03
N ALA A 114 -8.40 -0.18 -12.02
CA ALA A 114 -7.56 -0.93 -12.94
C ALA A 114 -8.37 -1.88 -13.82
N SER A 115 -8.07 -1.89 -15.12
CA SER A 115 -8.63 -2.83 -16.10
C SER A 115 -7.54 -3.71 -16.68
N LYS A 116 -7.79 -5.01 -16.81
CA LYS A 116 -6.85 -5.95 -17.43
C LYS A 116 -6.95 -5.87 -18.95
N ALA A 117 -5.84 -5.60 -19.61
CA ALA A 117 -5.67 -5.70 -21.05
C ALA A 117 -4.89 -6.95 -21.42
N VAL A 118 -5.26 -7.60 -22.53
CA VAL A 118 -4.60 -8.79 -23.05
C VAL A 118 -4.36 -8.64 -24.55
N SER A 119 -3.15 -8.92 -25.01
CA SER A 119 -2.80 -8.96 -26.44
C SER A 119 -3.18 -10.30 -27.09
N ALA A 120 -3.03 -10.40 -28.41
CA ALA A 120 -3.29 -11.63 -29.17
C ALA A 120 -2.35 -12.78 -28.80
N ASP A 121 -1.11 -12.49 -28.44
CA ASP A 121 -0.11 -13.47 -27.97
C ASP A 121 -0.17 -13.73 -26.45
N GLY A 122 -1.16 -13.16 -25.75
CA GLY A 122 -1.42 -13.43 -24.34
C GLY A 122 -0.61 -12.61 -23.35
N GLN A 123 0.20 -11.65 -23.81
CA GLN A 123 0.80 -10.65 -22.92
C GLN A 123 -0.29 -9.86 -22.20
N LYS A 124 -0.01 -9.47 -20.97
CA LYS A 124 -0.96 -8.77 -20.10
C LYS A 124 -0.45 -7.40 -19.73
N ALA A 125 -1.37 -6.45 -19.64
CA ALA A 125 -1.12 -5.13 -19.11
C ALA A 125 -2.28 -4.72 -18.18
N SER A 126 -1.97 -3.81 -17.27
CA SER A 126 -2.93 -3.18 -16.38
C SER A 126 -3.09 -1.73 -16.79
N VAL A 127 -4.32 -1.34 -17.14
CA VAL A 127 -4.67 0.02 -17.53
C VAL A 127 -5.26 0.71 -16.31
N TRP A 128 -4.59 1.75 -15.82
CA TRP A 128 -5.03 2.48 -14.65
C TRP A 128 -5.80 3.71 -15.06
N THR A 129 -6.94 3.92 -14.40
CA THR A 129 -7.85 5.03 -14.65
C THR A 129 -8.12 5.76 -13.34
N ALA A 130 -8.04 7.08 -13.38
CA ALA A 130 -8.37 7.95 -12.27
C ALA A 130 -9.41 8.99 -12.70
N GLY A 131 -10.20 9.46 -11.75
CA GLY A 131 -11.33 10.35 -12.00
C GLY A 131 -12.48 10.08 -11.03
N GLY A 132 -13.67 10.55 -11.38
CA GLY A 132 -14.89 10.36 -10.62
C GLY A 132 -16.13 10.70 -11.45
N GLY A 133 -17.29 10.16 -11.07
CA GLY A 133 -18.51 10.31 -11.85
C GLY A 133 -18.33 9.70 -13.25
N THR A 134 -18.56 10.51 -14.30
CA THR A 134 -18.37 10.14 -15.71
C THR A 134 -16.98 10.50 -16.26
N ASP A 135 -16.15 11.22 -15.51
CA ASP A 135 -14.90 11.83 -16.01
C ASP A 135 -13.67 10.99 -15.69
N TRP A 136 -13.61 9.78 -16.24
CA TRP A 136 -12.47 8.88 -16.07
C TRP A 136 -11.42 9.10 -17.15
N LYS A 137 -10.13 9.05 -16.76
CA LYS A 137 -8.99 9.17 -17.67
C LYS A 137 -7.99 8.07 -17.42
N VAL A 138 -7.38 7.54 -18.49
CA VAL A 138 -6.22 6.66 -18.37
C VAL A 138 -5.04 7.49 -17.86
N VAL A 139 -4.43 7.04 -16.76
CA VAL A 139 -3.28 7.71 -16.13
C VAL A 139 -1.99 6.89 -16.20
N ASN A 140 -2.09 5.57 -16.41
CA ASN A 140 -0.93 4.69 -16.54
C ASN A 140 -1.28 3.39 -17.28
N ILE A 141 -0.25 2.76 -17.88
CA ILE A 141 -0.30 1.38 -18.37
C ILE A 141 0.93 0.64 -17.82
N ALA A 142 0.69 -0.40 -17.03
CA ALA A 142 1.72 -1.23 -16.42
C ALA A 142 1.75 -2.64 -17.04
N THR A 143 2.91 -3.31 -16.98
CA THR A 143 3.04 -4.71 -17.41
C THR A 143 2.43 -5.64 -16.37
N GLY A 144 1.77 -6.72 -16.81
CA GLY A 144 1.15 -7.71 -15.93
C GLY A 144 -0.32 -7.39 -15.62
N ASP A 145 -0.88 -8.12 -14.67
CA ASP A 145 -2.30 -8.04 -14.28
C ASP A 145 -2.52 -8.07 -12.76
N ASP A 146 -1.49 -7.69 -11.99
CA ASP A 146 -1.43 -7.78 -10.53
C ASP A 146 -2.67 -7.22 -9.85
N GLU A 147 -3.15 -6.04 -10.26
CA GLU A 147 -4.33 -5.41 -9.66
C GLU A 147 -5.56 -6.32 -9.74
N THR A 148 -5.86 -6.85 -10.93
CA THR A 148 -7.02 -7.75 -11.13
C THR A 148 -6.80 -9.13 -10.53
N ARG A 149 -5.57 -9.63 -10.56
CA ARG A 149 -5.20 -10.93 -10.01
C ARG A 149 -5.32 -10.94 -8.49
N TYR A 150 -4.74 -9.97 -7.80
CA TYR A 150 -4.83 -9.87 -6.34
C TYR A 150 -6.22 -9.46 -5.87
N ALA A 151 -7.00 -8.68 -6.64
CA ALA A 151 -8.41 -8.46 -6.36
C ALA A 151 -9.19 -9.79 -6.32
N ALA A 152 -8.98 -10.65 -7.32
CA ALA A 152 -9.62 -11.97 -7.37
C ALA A 152 -9.11 -12.92 -6.27
N GLU A 153 -7.80 -12.94 -5.99
CA GLU A 153 -7.22 -13.74 -4.91
C GLU A 153 -7.74 -13.29 -3.54
N GLY A 154 -7.85 -11.98 -3.29
CA GLY A 154 -8.42 -11.44 -2.06
C GLY A 154 -9.87 -11.81 -1.86
N ALA A 155 -10.69 -11.74 -2.92
CA ALA A 155 -12.10 -12.17 -2.86
C ALA A 155 -12.25 -13.66 -2.50
N LYS A 156 -11.33 -14.51 -2.96
CA LYS A 156 -11.27 -15.94 -2.61
C LYS A 156 -10.77 -16.17 -1.19
N LYS A 157 -9.72 -15.44 -0.77
CA LYS A 157 -9.06 -15.63 0.53
C LYS A 157 -9.87 -15.07 1.68
N LEU A 158 -10.56 -13.95 1.47
CA LEU A 158 -11.35 -13.25 2.48
C LEU A 158 -12.51 -12.50 1.82
N SER A 159 -13.60 -13.24 1.55
CA SER A 159 -14.75 -12.70 0.81
C SER A 159 -15.37 -11.48 1.48
N GLY A 160 -15.65 -10.45 0.67
CA GLY A 160 -16.11 -9.14 1.14
C GLY A 160 -15.03 -8.29 1.81
N GLY A 161 -13.76 -8.69 1.75
CA GLY A 161 -12.64 -7.88 2.22
C GLY A 161 -12.18 -6.84 1.19
N THR A 162 -11.52 -5.80 1.68
CA THR A 162 -10.88 -4.76 0.86
C THR A 162 -9.45 -5.19 0.54
N VAL A 163 -9.13 -5.38 -0.73
CA VAL A 163 -7.76 -5.62 -1.19
C VAL A 163 -7.03 -4.28 -1.28
N PHE A 164 -5.81 -4.21 -0.75
CA PHE A 164 -4.99 -3.00 -0.80
C PHE A 164 -3.50 -3.32 -0.94
N ARG A 165 -2.75 -2.33 -1.43
CA ARG A 165 -1.29 -2.40 -1.60
C ARG A 165 -0.53 -1.51 -0.61
N GLU A 166 0.67 -1.95 -0.25
CA GLU A 166 1.71 -1.16 0.41
C GLU A 166 2.86 -0.99 -0.60
N PRO A 167 2.83 0.09 -1.41
CA PRO A 167 3.77 0.29 -2.52
C PRO A 167 5.25 0.17 -2.12
N GLN A 168 5.59 0.64 -0.92
CA GLN A 168 6.95 0.76 -0.39
C GLN A 168 7.69 -0.58 -0.30
N VAL A 169 6.96 -1.68 -0.15
CA VAL A 169 7.52 -3.04 -0.08
C VAL A 169 6.92 -3.97 -1.14
N ASN A 170 6.19 -3.42 -2.11
CA ASN A 170 5.45 -4.16 -3.13
C ASN A 170 4.54 -5.27 -2.54
N ALA A 171 3.90 -4.99 -1.40
CA ALA A 171 3.04 -5.97 -0.72
C ALA A 171 1.56 -5.75 -1.05
N TRP A 172 0.83 -6.86 -1.17
CA TRP A 172 -0.61 -6.91 -1.39
C TRP A 172 -1.30 -7.64 -0.25
N TYR A 173 -2.40 -7.09 0.23
CA TYR A 173 -3.14 -7.60 1.38
C TYR A 173 -4.65 -7.60 1.10
N VAL A 174 -5.40 -8.36 1.89
CA VAL A 174 -6.86 -8.22 2.03
C VAL A 174 -7.23 -7.98 3.48
N GLN A 175 -8.05 -6.96 3.73
CA GLN A 175 -8.56 -6.60 5.06
C GLN A 175 -10.05 -6.91 5.16
N ARG A 176 -10.47 -7.53 6.27
CA ARG A 176 -11.88 -7.62 6.67
C ARG A 176 -11.97 -7.60 8.18
N ALA A 177 -12.86 -6.77 8.72
CA ALA A 177 -12.94 -6.50 10.14
C ALA A 177 -11.55 -6.16 10.71
N ASP A 178 -11.14 -6.82 11.79
CA ASP A 178 -9.86 -6.63 12.47
C ASP A 178 -8.70 -7.43 11.86
N ARG A 179 -8.91 -8.16 10.76
CA ARG A 179 -7.88 -9.04 10.17
C ARG A 179 -7.32 -8.50 8.87
N ILE A 180 -6.01 -8.67 8.70
CA ILE A 180 -5.27 -8.40 7.46
C ILE A 180 -4.51 -9.67 7.06
N LEU A 181 -4.79 -10.19 5.87
CA LEU A 181 -4.14 -11.38 5.33
C LEU A 181 -3.22 -11.02 4.15
N PRO A 182 -2.05 -11.66 4.02
CA PRO A 182 -1.15 -11.42 2.91
C PRO A 182 -1.66 -12.07 1.61
N LEU A 183 -1.42 -11.45 0.46
CA LEU A 183 -1.74 -12.01 -0.87
C LEU A 183 -0.50 -12.37 -1.68
N ASN A 184 0.67 -11.84 -1.34
CA ASN A 184 1.92 -12.13 -2.04
C ASN A 184 3.11 -12.38 -1.09
N PRO A 185 4.25 -12.89 -1.60
CA PRO A 185 5.42 -13.21 -0.77
C PRO A 185 5.95 -12.02 0.05
N GLU A 186 5.88 -10.81 -0.50
CA GLU A 186 6.25 -9.56 0.17
C GLU A 186 5.37 -9.31 1.39
N ALA A 187 4.05 -9.47 1.24
CA ALA A 187 3.11 -9.37 2.35
C ALA A 187 3.34 -10.47 3.40
N VAL A 188 3.64 -11.70 2.98
CA VAL A 188 3.99 -12.79 3.91
C VAL A 188 5.24 -12.46 4.72
N ARG A 189 6.28 -11.88 4.09
CA ARG A 189 7.47 -11.39 4.78
C ARG A 189 7.15 -10.27 5.77
N ALA A 190 6.19 -9.41 5.44
CA ALA A 190 5.82 -8.26 6.26
C ALA A 190 4.98 -8.60 7.49
N VAL A 191 4.02 -9.55 7.39
CA VAL A 191 3.03 -9.83 8.45
C VAL A 191 2.91 -11.32 8.83
N GLY A 192 3.70 -12.19 8.22
CA GLY A 192 3.61 -13.65 8.40
C GLY A 192 2.49 -14.30 7.59
N ALA A 193 2.58 -15.61 7.38
CA ALA A 193 1.64 -16.37 6.54
C ALA A 193 0.19 -16.37 7.08
N GLY A 194 0.03 -16.31 8.40
CA GLY A 194 -1.27 -16.21 9.09
C GLY A 194 -1.88 -14.80 9.09
N GLY A 195 -1.17 -13.81 8.56
CA GLY A 195 -1.56 -12.42 8.63
C GLY A 195 -1.48 -11.84 10.03
N THR A 196 -2.11 -10.68 10.20
CA THR A 196 -2.03 -9.89 11.44
C THR A 196 -3.38 -9.22 11.75
N THR A 197 -3.46 -8.58 12.91
CA THR A 197 -4.58 -7.69 13.27
C THR A 197 -4.37 -6.30 12.68
N VAL A 198 -5.45 -5.54 12.48
CA VAL A 198 -5.38 -4.15 12.00
C VAL A 198 -4.53 -3.27 12.93
N ASP A 199 -4.62 -3.43 14.25
CA ASP A 199 -3.82 -2.61 15.19
C ASP A 199 -2.33 -2.93 15.11
N ALA A 200 -1.94 -4.21 15.18
CA ALA A 200 -0.54 -4.61 14.97
C ALA A 200 0.01 -4.19 13.60
N TYR A 201 -0.82 -4.19 12.56
CA TYR A 201 -0.45 -3.65 11.26
C TYR A 201 -0.25 -2.14 11.29
N ARG A 202 -1.13 -1.39 11.98
CA ARG A 202 -1.01 0.05 12.22
C ARG A 202 0.31 0.38 12.89
N ASP A 203 0.66 -0.33 13.96
CA ASP A 203 1.90 -0.11 14.69
C ASP A 203 3.13 -0.34 13.80
N ARG A 204 3.10 -1.39 12.98
CA ARG A 204 4.17 -1.67 12.01
C ARG A 204 4.34 -0.52 11.02
N VAL A 205 3.27 -0.12 10.33
CA VAL A 205 3.37 0.90 9.27
C VAL A 205 3.62 2.29 9.84
N HIS A 206 3.07 2.61 11.02
CA HIS A 206 3.37 3.85 11.74
C HIS A 206 4.86 3.92 12.10
N LYS A 207 5.42 2.84 12.64
CA LYS A 207 6.86 2.75 12.93
C LYS A 207 7.71 2.86 11.66
N ALA A 208 7.26 2.31 10.53
CA ALA A 208 8.03 2.31 9.28
C ALA A 208 7.99 3.65 8.53
N TYR A 209 6.86 4.36 8.59
CA TYR A 209 6.54 5.47 7.69
C TYR A 209 5.97 6.72 8.37
N GLY A 210 5.55 6.65 9.63
CA GLY A 210 4.87 7.76 10.32
C GLY A 210 5.72 9.03 10.40
N ASP A 211 7.04 8.87 10.48
CA ASP A 211 8.01 9.97 10.48
C ASP A 211 8.33 10.51 9.07
N LYS A 212 7.83 9.88 8.00
CA LYS A 212 8.10 10.23 6.58
C LYS A 212 6.90 10.85 5.88
N LEU A 213 5.79 11.07 6.59
CA LEU A 213 4.60 11.68 6.02
C LEU A 213 4.80 13.18 5.68
N PRO A 214 4.03 13.74 4.73
CA PRO A 214 4.03 15.18 4.47
C PRO A 214 3.88 16.00 5.76
N GLY A 215 4.73 17.01 5.93
CA GLY A 215 4.76 17.84 7.13
C GLY A 215 5.59 17.29 8.31
N SER A 216 6.14 16.08 8.20
CA SER A 216 7.04 15.51 9.21
C SER A 216 8.39 16.24 9.29
N ALA A 217 9.15 15.98 10.35
CA ALA A 217 10.53 16.47 10.46
C ALA A 217 11.42 15.96 9.31
N TYR A 218 11.19 14.73 8.83
CA TYR A 218 11.86 14.18 7.66
C TYR A 218 11.57 15.01 6.40
N ALA A 219 10.29 15.35 6.16
CA ALA A 219 9.89 16.18 5.03
C ALA A 219 10.45 17.61 5.14
N LYS A 220 10.43 18.21 6.34
CA LYS A 220 10.99 19.55 6.60
C LYS A 220 12.50 19.64 6.37
N LYS A 221 13.23 18.52 6.45
CA LYS A 221 14.66 18.42 6.14
C LYS A 221 14.96 18.25 4.64
N GLY A 222 13.94 18.31 3.77
CA GLY A 222 14.10 18.15 2.32
C GLY A 222 14.29 16.70 1.85
N LEU A 223 14.31 15.72 2.77
CA LEU A 223 14.65 14.33 2.46
C LEU A 223 13.51 13.55 1.79
N ALA A 224 12.30 14.10 1.76
CA ALA A 224 11.13 13.45 1.15
C ALA A 224 11.24 13.27 -0.38
N GLY A 225 12.13 14.02 -1.05
CA GLY A 225 12.38 13.91 -2.49
C GLY A 225 13.51 12.96 -2.89
N GLY A 226 14.22 12.35 -1.94
CA GLY A 226 15.39 11.50 -2.22
C GLY A 226 16.65 12.28 -2.65
N TYR A 227 16.62 13.62 -2.61
CA TYR A 227 17.78 14.48 -2.78
C TYR A 227 18.24 14.92 -1.39
N GLU A 228 19.40 14.45 -0.93
CA GLU A 228 20.00 14.98 0.29
C GLU A 228 20.35 16.45 0.07
N ALA A 229 19.78 17.34 0.87
CA ALA A 229 20.21 18.73 0.96
C ALA A 229 21.57 18.78 1.66
N GLY A 230 22.63 18.46 0.93
CA GLY A 230 24.00 18.36 1.45
C GLY A 230 25.11 18.34 0.39
N ALA A 231 24.78 18.17 -0.90
CA ALA A 231 25.79 18.16 -1.96
C ALA A 231 26.34 19.57 -2.33
N GLU A 232 25.73 20.66 -1.85
CA GLU A 232 26.17 22.03 -2.16
C GLU A 232 27.14 22.62 -1.13
N ALA A 233 27.39 21.94 0.01
CA ALA A 233 28.33 22.41 1.02
C ALA A 233 29.75 21.83 0.87
N GLN A 234 30.00 20.98 -0.13
CA GLN A 234 31.29 20.31 -0.35
C GLN A 234 32.01 20.71 -1.64
N ALA A 235 31.49 21.74 -2.34
CA ALA A 235 32.12 22.37 -3.50
C ALA A 235 32.80 23.71 -3.17
N ALA A 236 32.96 24.05 -1.89
CA ALA A 236 33.61 25.28 -1.44
C ALA A 236 35.03 25.09 -0.87
N ASP A 237 35.60 23.88 -0.93
CA ASP A 237 36.97 23.61 -0.44
C ASP A 237 37.82 22.77 -1.41
N ALA A 238 37.51 22.86 -2.72
CA ALA A 238 38.40 22.37 -3.75
C ALA A 238 39.41 23.48 -4.12
N PRO A 239 40.73 23.26 -4.02
CA PRO A 239 41.73 24.27 -4.36
C PRO A 239 41.67 24.61 -5.85
N ALA A 240 41.71 25.90 -6.14
CA ALA A 240 41.68 26.46 -7.50
C ALA A 240 42.82 25.90 -8.36
N PRO A 241 42.55 25.38 -9.58
CA PRO A 241 43.61 25.11 -10.52
C PRO A 241 44.13 26.41 -11.14
N LEU A 242 45.45 26.47 -11.18
CA LEU A 242 46.32 27.55 -11.59
C LEU A 242 46.05 28.07 -13.01
N ALA A 243 46.31 29.36 -13.17
CA ALA A 243 46.30 30.10 -14.42
C ALA A 243 47.20 29.47 -15.50
N ALA A 244 46.69 29.45 -16.73
CA ALA A 244 47.49 29.42 -17.95
C ALA A 244 46.80 30.30 -19.00
N GLU A 245 47.42 31.42 -19.34
CA GLU A 245 47.17 32.22 -20.56
C GLU A 245 48.42 32.12 -21.47
N PRO A 246 48.43 32.67 -22.70
CA PRO A 246 47.54 32.43 -23.84
C PRO A 246 48.34 32.21 -25.15
N ALA A 247 47.72 31.59 -26.17
CA ALA A 247 48.11 31.70 -27.59
C ALA A 247 46.98 31.06 -28.44
N GLY A 248 46.37 31.64 -29.46
CA GLY A 248 46.50 32.91 -30.18
C GLY A 248 45.68 32.75 -31.47
N SER A 249 44.81 33.73 -31.79
CA SER A 249 44.29 34.18 -33.11
C SER A 249 43.64 33.13 -34.07
N ALA A 250 42.54 33.37 -34.80
CA ALA A 250 41.85 34.58 -35.25
C ALA A 250 40.43 34.27 -35.78
N SER A 251 39.54 35.27 -35.68
CA SER A 251 38.43 35.70 -36.58
C SER A 251 37.34 34.68 -37.00
N ASP A 252 36.05 35.01 -37.14
CA ASP A 252 35.42 36.26 -37.55
C ASP A 252 33.88 36.26 -37.25
N SER A 253 33.38 37.46 -36.92
CA SER A 253 32.06 38.08 -37.16
C SER A 253 30.72 37.35 -36.96
N GLY A 254 29.81 38.02 -36.22
CA GLY A 254 28.36 37.88 -36.44
C GLY A 254 27.44 38.29 -35.30
N SER A 255 27.13 39.59 -35.22
CA SER A 255 26.18 40.28 -34.35
C SER A 255 24.83 39.59 -34.08
N GLY A 256 24.27 39.77 -32.88
CA GLY A 256 22.87 39.44 -32.62
C GLY A 256 22.42 39.52 -31.17
N THR A 257 22.41 40.73 -30.60
CA THR A 257 21.76 41.05 -29.33
C THR A 257 20.27 40.70 -29.40
N THR A 258 19.75 39.86 -28.49
CA THR A 258 18.31 39.84 -28.22
C THR A 258 18.03 39.58 -26.75
N THR A 259 17.33 40.57 -26.19
CA THR A 259 16.87 40.81 -24.84
C THR A 259 16.01 39.70 -24.25
N LEU A 260 16.15 39.49 -22.94
CA LEU A 260 15.22 38.78 -22.06
C LEU A 260 13.78 39.30 -22.24
N ALA A 261 12.83 38.38 -22.38
CA ALA A 261 11.44 38.60 -22.02
C ALA A 261 10.96 37.40 -21.19
N ALA A 262 10.77 37.65 -19.90
CA ALA A 262 10.12 36.74 -18.97
C ALA A 262 8.64 36.57 -19.37
N SER A 263 8.19 35.33 -19.48
CA SER A 263 6.76 35.01 -19.35
C SER A 263 6.61 33.90 -18.32
N ALA A 264 5.78 34.21 -17.33
CA ALA A 264 5.37 33.36 -16.24
C ALA A 264 4.37 32.31 -16.72
N GLY A 265 4.34 31.15 -16.05
CA GLY A 265 3.18 30.27 -16.02
C GLY A 265 3.45 28.86 -16.50
N GLY A 266 3.48 27.91 -15.55
CA GLY A 266 3.42 26.48 -15.87
C GLY A 266 4.18 25.61 -14.88
N ALA A 267 3.67 25.47 -13.65
CA ALA A 267 4.11 24.42 -12.74
C ALA A 267 3.71 23.05 -13.30
N ALA A 268 4.62 22.41 -14.04
CA ALA A 268 4.48 21.03 -14.47
C ALA A 268 4.93 20.11 -13.32
N LEU A 269 3.97 19.44 -12.70
CA LEU A 269 4.22 18.32 -11.77
C LEU A 269 4.82 17.15 -12.56
N ALA A 270 6.15 17.05 -12.54
CA ALA A 270 6.85 15.88 -13.05
C ALA A 270 6.72 14.73 -12.04
N LEU A 271 5.81 13.79 -12.30
CA LEU A 271 5.79 12.49 -11.63
C LEU A 271 6.96 11.65 -12.16
N GLY A 272 8.06 11.64 -11.41
CA GLY A 272 9.21 10.78 -11.67
C GLY A 272 8.89 9.32 -11.34
N LEU A 273 8.71 8.50 -12.36
CA LEU A 273 8.69 7.04 -12.24
C LEU A 273 10.09 6.50 -12.59
N GLY A 274 10.83 6.10 -11.57
CA GLY A 274 12.12 5.43 -11.72
C GLY A 274 11.92 4.02 -12.28
N THR A 275 12.51 3.77 -13.45
CA THR A 275 12.62 2.44 -14.05
C THR A 275 13.78 1.68 -13.39
N VAL A 276 13.49 0.68 -12.57
CA VAL A 276 14.53 -0.26 -12.09
C VAL A 276 14.61 -1.43 -13.05
N ALA A 277 15.66 -1.44 -13.87
CA ALA A 277 16.03 -2.57 -14.71
C ALA A 277 16.58 -3.72 -13.84
N VAL A 278 15.85 -4.84 -13.74
CA VAL A 278 16.35 -6.05 -13.08
C VAL A 278 17.15 -6.87 -14.09
N ARG A 279 18.48 -6.76 -14.01
CA ARG A 279 19.43 -7.60 -14.74
C ARG A 279 19.52 -8.96 -14.05
N ARG A 280 18.85 -9.99 -14.59
CA ARG A 280 19.02 -11.38 -14.15
C ARG A 280 20.44 -11.86 -14.46
N LEU A 281 21.26 -12.04 -13.43
CA LEU A 281 22.45 -12.87 -13.55
C LEU A 281 22.05 -14.35 -13.48
N ARG A 282 22.27 -15.05 -14.58
CA ARG A 282 22.41 -16.51 -14.61
C ARG A 282 23.59 -16.91 -13.74
N ARG A 283 23.39 -17.83 -12.80
CA ARG A 283 24.44 -18.71 -12.29
C ARG A 283 23.90 -20.13 -12.11
N ARG A 284 24.48 -21.01 -12.95
CA ARG A 284 24.46 -22.48 -12.97
C ARG A 284 23.16 -23.13 -13.42
#